data_AF-A0A8X7W8C7-F1
#
_entry.id   AF-A0A8X7W8C7-F1
#
_cell.length_a   1.000
_cell.length_b   1.000
_cell.length_c   1.000
_cell.angle_alpha   90.00
_cell.angle_beta   90.00
_cell.angle_gamma   90.00
#
_symmetry.space_group_name_H-M   'P 1'
#
loop_
_entity.id
_entity.type
_entity.pdbx_description
1 polymer ?
#
loop_
_entity_poly.entity_id
_entity_poly.type
_entity_poly.pdbx_seq_one_letter_code
_entity_poly.pdbx_strand_id
1 'polypeptide(L)'
;MGLDYSYSQPSESEDLFGNSVDSGESETDDLIRRDQAEISYNARSLVHYPPQPEVEFGIPQVCYCGAQPQLATSKSRNDPGMITTGRRYYTCANVDDGECHVHKWWDVALMEEMRARDVHVLQLAEKVDNLCLSSDYETEEKLLRLEKLVCDLAKDKSNCRNGLEYFVGAMVLLIVILGIVVMFK
;
A
#
# COMPACT_ATOMS: atom_id res chain seq x y z
N MET A 1 -10.93 -37.02 31.67
CA MET A 1 -11.48 -37.49 30.38
C MET A 1 -11.00 -36.51 29.33
N GLY A 2 -9.85 -36.78 28.69
CA GLY A 2 -9.30 -35.93 27.63
C GLY A 2 -9.61 -36.56 26.29
N LEU A 3 -10.28 -35.83 25.40
CA LEU A 3 -10.53 -36.27 24.04
C LEU A 3 -9.30 -35.92 23.20
N ASP A 4 -8.62 -36.95 22.68
CA ASP A 4 -7.60 -36.80 21.64
C ASP A 4 -8.29 -36.35 20.35
N TYR A 5 -8.05 -35.10 19.96
CA TYR A 5 -8.46 -34.59 18.65
C TYR A 5 -7.36 -34.94 17.64
N SER A 6 -7.53 -36.06 16.95
CA SER A 6 -6.72 -36.42 15.79
C SER A 6 -7.30 -35.71 14.55
N TYR A 7 -6.57 -34.70 14.05
CA TYR A 7 -6.94 -34.00 12.82
C TYR A 7 -6.35 -34.75 11.62
N SER A 8 -7.21 -35.40 10.85
CA SER A 8 -6.83 -35.99 9.56
C SER A 8 -6.94 -34.92 8.48
N GLN A 9 -5.79 -34.37 8.07
CA GLN A 9 -5.71 -33.44 6.96
C GLN A 9 -6.08 -34.18 5.66
N PRO A 10 -7.10 -33.75 4.90
CA PRO A 10 -7.42 -34.37 3.63
C PRO A 10 -6.28 -34.13 2.64
N SER A 11 -5.83 -35.19 1.98
CA SER A 11 -4.84 -35.10 0.90
C SER A 11 -5.46 -34.36 -0.28
N GLU A 12 -4.86 -33.21 -0.65
CA GLU A 12 -5.22 -32.46 -1.83
C GLU A 12 -5.03 -33.34 -3.08
N SER A 13 -6.13 -33.71 -3.73
CA SER A 13 -6.09 -34.33 -5.04
C SER A 13 -5.84 -33.25 -6.09
N GLU A 14 -4.64 -33.28 -6.64
CA GLU A 14 -4.11 -32.42 -7.70
C GLU A 14 -4.73 -32.73 -9.07
N ASP A 15 -6.05 -32.63 -9.22
CA ASP A 15 -6.72 -32.79 -10.52
C ASP A 15 -7.84 -31.76 -10.71
N LEU A 16 -7.50 -30.47 -10.74
CA LEU A 16 -8.47 -29.45 -11.20
C LEU A 16 -7.83 -28.21 -11.85
N PHE A 17 -6.74 -28.40 -12.61
CA PHE A 17 -6.31 -27.40 -13.59
C PHE A 17 -6.67 -27.86 -15.00
N GLY A 18 -7.96 -28.17 -15.18
CA GLY A 18 -8.57 -28.35 -16.48
C GLY A 18 -8.91 -26.99 -17.07
N ASN A 19 -8.04 -26.46 -17.93
CA ASN A 19 -8.37 -25.34 -18.80
C ASN A 19 -9.60 -25.69 -19.67
N SER A 20 -10.79 -25.30 -19.26
CA SER A 20 -11.94 -25.12 -20.15
C SER A 20 -12.47 -23.70 -20.00
N VAL A 21 -12.13 -22.88 -21.00
CA VAL A 21 -12.84 -21.64 -21.29
C VAL A 21 -14.33 -21.94 -21.50
N ASP A 22 -15.18 -21.10 -20.91
CA ASP A 22 -16.65 -21.06 -21.00
C ASP A 22 -17.41 -21.78 -19.87
N SER A 23 -17.89 -21.00 -18.88
CA SER A 23 -19.13 -21.24 -18.11
C SER A 23 -19.39 -20.02 -17.21
N GLY A 24 -20.64 -19.55 -17.19
CA GLY A 24 -21.09 -18.35 -16.47
C GLY A 24 -20.80 -18.36 -14.97
N GLU A 25 -20.96 -17.18 -14.35
CA GLU A 25 -20.71 -16.85 -12.94
C GLU A 25 -20.72 -18.10 -12.03
N SER A 26 -19.52 -18.50 -11.62
CA SER A 26 -19.31 -19.68 -10.77
C SER A 26 -20.04 -19.48 -9.43
N GLU A 27 -20.64 -20.53 -8.90
CA GLU A 27 -21.25 -20.56 -7.55
C GLU A 27 -20.27 -20.01 -6.48
N THR A 28 -18.96 -20.21 -6.67
CA THR A 28 -17.92 -19.67 -5.81
C THR A 28 -17.83 -18.14 -5.85
N ASP A 29 -17.99 -17.52 -7.02
CA ASP A 29 -17.94 -16.06 -7.17
C ASP A 29 -19.14 -15.41 -6.51
N ASP A 30 -20.30 -16.09 -6.55
CA ASP A 30 -21.52 -15.66 -5.88
C ASP A 30 -21.44 -15.77 -4.35
N LEU A 31 -20.75 -16.78 -3.83
CA LEU A 31 -20.45 -16.92 -2.41
C LEU A 31 -19.48 -15.82 -1.95
N ILE A 32 -18.41 -15.57 -2.72
CA ILE A 32 -17.44 -14.50 -2.43
C ILE A 32 -18.12 -13.12 -2.43
N ARG A 33 -19.00 -12.87 -3.41
CA ARG A 33 -19.76 -11.61 -3.53
C ARG A 33 -20.71 -11.40 -2.34
N ARG A 34 -21.40 -12.44 -1.87
CA ARG A 34 -22.25 -12.36 -0.68
C ARG A 34 -21.46 -12.11 0.59
N ASP A 35 -20.34 -12.80 0.77
CA ASP A 35 -19.47 -12.64 1.94
C ASP A 35 -18.88 -11.22 2.00
N GLN A 36 -18.44 -10.68 0.86
CA GLN A 36 -18.03 -9.27 0.77
C GLN A 36 -19.15 -8.28 1.10
N ALA A 37 -20.39 -8.57 0.68
CA ALA A 37 -21.54 -7.72 1.02
C ALA A 37 -21.85 -7.77 2.53
N GLU A 38 -21.80 -8.94 3.16
CA GLU A 38 -21.97 -9.10 4.61
C GLU A 38 -20.86 -8.41 5.41
N ILE A 39 -19.60 -8.54 4.99
CA ILE A 39 -18.46 -7.83 5.60
C ILE A 39 -18.65 -6.32 5.47
N SER A 40 -19.08 -5.82 4.30
CA SER A 40 -19.31 -4.37 4.09
C SER A 40 -20.44 -3.83 4.96
N TYR A 41 -21.49 -4.63 5.20
CA TYR A 41 -22.59 -4.29 6.07
C TYR A 41 -22.18 -4.30 7.55
N ASN A 42 -21.44 -5.32 7.98
CA ASN A 42 -20.92 -5.46 9.34
C ASN A 42 -19.82 -4.43 9.66
N ALA A 43 -19.00 -4.02 8.68
CA ALA A 43 -18.03 -2.95 8.82
C ALA A 43 -18.67 -1.58 9.09
N ARG A 44 -19.94 -1.40 8.71
CA ARG A 44 -20.73 -0.19 9.04
C ARG A 44 -21.23 -0.20 10.48
N SER A 45 -21.25 -1.36 11.14
CA SER A 45 -21.28 -1.41 12.59
C SER A 45 -19.90 -0.97 13.07
N LEU A 46 -19.74 0.33 13.30
CA LEU A 46 -18.62 0.84 14.06
C LEU A 46 -18.71 0.16 15.43
N VAL A 47 -17.97 -0.93 15.60
CA VAL A 47 -17.79 -1.56 16.90
C VAL A 47 -17.10 -0.52 17.76
N HIS A 48 -17.91 0.28 18.46
CA HIS A 48 -17.43 1.27 19.40
C HIS A 48 -16.97 0.49 20.63
N TYR A 49 -15.70 0.09 20.62
CA TYR A 49 -15.08 -0.45 21.80
C TYR A 49 -15.14 0.64 22.88
N PRO A 50 -15.67 0.34 24.07
CA PRO A 50 -15.55 1.26 25.19
C PRO A 50 -14.06 1.60 25.37
N PRO A 51 -13.73 2.85 25.74
CA PRO A 51 -12.35 3.22 26.02
C PRO A 51 -11.79 2.20 27.01
N GLN A 52 -10.82 1.40 26.55
CA GLN A 52 -10.20 0.43 27.41
C GLN A 52 -9.60 1.22 28.59
N PRO A 53 -9.75 0.73 29.84
CA PRO A 53 -9.05 1.35 30.97
C PRO A 53 -7.58 1.52 30.58
N GLU A 54 -6.94 2.58 31.06
CA GLU A 54 -5.53 2.92 30.85
C GLU A 54 -4.60 1.85 31.43
N VAL A 55 -4.73 0.62 30.97
CA VAL A 55 -3.73 -0.42 31.10
C VAL A 55 -2.65 0.02 30.14
N GLU A 56 -1.42 0.18 30.63
CA GLU A 56 -0.25 0.43 29.79
C GLU A 56 -0.06 -0.75 28.82
N PHE A 57 -0.73 -0.65 27.67
CA PHE A 57 -0.60 -1.57 26.55
C PHE A 57 0.75 -1.30 25.85
N GLY A 58 1.38 -2.37 25.39
CA GLY A 58 2.68 -2.28 24.72
C GLY A 58 3.86 -2.50 25.64
N ILE A 59 5.01 -1.94 25.26
CA ILE A 59 6.27 -2.15 25.96
C ILE A 59 6.32 -1.29 27.24
N PRO A 60 6.45 -1.90 28.44
CA PRO A 60 6.54 -1.13 29.68
C PRO A 60 7.74 -0.16 29.66
N GLN A 61 7.48 1.13 29.86
CA GLN A 61 8.52 2.16 29.89
C GLN A 61 9.05 2.43 31.30
N VAL A 62 8.17 2.31 32.29
CA VAL A 62 8.45 2.58 33.71
C VAL A 62 7.83 1.48 34.57
N CYS A 63 8.49 1.11 35.66
CA CYS A 63 7.92 0.23 36.68
C CYS A 63 7.05 1.05 37.65
N TYR A 64 6.16 0.40 38.39
CA TYR A 64 5.33 1.05 39.41
C TYR A 64 6.13 1.75 40.53
N CYS A 65 7.37 1.32 40.77
CA CYS A 65 8.32 1.97 41.69
C CYS A 65 9.08 3.16 41.08
N GLY A 66 8.79 3.52 39.82
CA GLY A 66 9.49 4.57 39.07
C GLY A 66 10.81 4.16 38.44
N ALA A 67 11.29 2.93 38.67
CA ALA A 67 12.51 2.41 38.07
C ALA A 67 12.31 1.97 36.61
N GLN A 68 13.39 1.90 35.83
CA GLN A 68 13.35 1.43 34.45
C GLN A 68 13.19 -0.11 34.40
N PRO A 69 12.22 -0.65 33.63
CA PRO A 69 12.06 -2.09 33.42
C PRO A 69 13.27 -2.71 32.70
N GLN A 70 13.67 -3.90 33.12
CA GLN A 70 14.77 -4.68 32.56
C GLN A 70 14.24 -5.91 31.84
N LEU A 71 14.89 -6.30 30.73
CA LEU A 71 14.53 -7.49 29.98
C LEU A 71 15.32 -8.70 30.51
N ALA A 72 14.63 -9.63 31.16
CA ALA A 72 15.20 -10.87 31.67
C ALA A 72 14.82 -12.05 30.76
N THR A 73 15.68 -13.06 30.75
CA THR A 73 15.42 -14.34 30.08
C THR A 73 15.08 -15.38 31.14
N SER A 74 13.96 -16.07 30.99
CA SER A 74 13.59 -17.17 31.87
C SER A 74 14.63 -18.30 31.79
N LYS A 75 15.21 -18.64 32.93
CA LYS A 75 16.10 -19.79 33.07
C LYS A 75 15.28 -20.94 33.64
N SER A 76 14.90 -21.92 32.82
CA SER A 76 14.35 -23.18 33.33
C SER A 76 15.50 -23.99 33.92
N ARG A 77 15.57 -24.08 35.24
CA ARG A 77 16.51 -24.98 35.92
C ARG A 77 15.82 -26.23 36.48
N ASN A 78 14.49 -26.23 36.61
CA ASN A 78 13.79 -27.25 37.38
C ASN A 78 12.74 -28.07 36.62
N ASP A 79 12.41 -27.77 35.36
CA ASP A 79 11.49 -28.61 34.58
C ASP A 79 11.89 -28.67 33.09
N PRO A 80 12.41 -29.83 32.62
CA PRO A 80 12.78 -30.06 31.21
C PRO A 80 11.61 -30.03 30.21
N GLY A 81 10.37 -29.82 30.66
CA GLY A 81 9.16 -29.85 29.83
C GLY A 81 8.48 -28.49 29.63
N MET A 82 8.93 -27.41 30.27
CA MET A 82 8.25 -26.11 30.17
C MET A 82 8.79 -25.31 28.97
N ILE A 83 7.91 -25.08 27.98
CA ILE A 83 8.16 -24.32 26.73
C ILE A 83 8.48 -22.84 26.95
N THR A 84 8.67 -22.42 28.20
CA THR A 84 9.03 -21.05 28.56
C THR A 84 10.54 -20.88 28.69
N THR A 85 11.37 -21.92 28.55
CA THR A 85 12.83 -21.80 28.65
C THR A 85 13.37 -20.89 27.55
N GLY A 86 14.08 -19.81 27.91
CA GLY A 86 14.60 -18.85 26.93
C GLY A 86 13.61 -17.76 26.51
N ARG A 87 12.36 -17.78 27.01
CA ARG A 87 11.38 -16.70 26.78
C ARG A 87 11.79 -15.45 27.56
N ARG A 88 11.68 -14.29 26.91
CA ARG A 88 12.03 -13.00 27.52
C ARG A 88 10.82 -12.35 28.19
N TYR A 89 11.05 -11.65 29.28
CA TYR A 89 10.04 -10.88 30.00
C TYR A 89 10.64 -9.62 30.62
N TYR A 90 9.83 -8.57 30.73
CA TYR A 90 10.15 -7.35 31.45
C TYR A 90 9.99 -7.57 32.95
N THR A 91 10.96 -7.13 33.74
CA THR A 91 11.03 -7.23 35.21
C THR A 91 11.63 -5.96 35.81
N CYS A 92 11.46 -5.75 37.12
CA CYS A 92 12.16 -4.68 37.84
C CYS A 92 13.41 -5.20 38.57
N ALA A 93 14.41 -4.35 38.77
CA ALA A 93 15.57 -4.63 39.64
C ALA A 93 15.18 -4.77 41.11
N ASN A 94 14.10 -4.12 41.52
CA ASN A 94 13.59 -4.08 42.89
C ASN A 94 12.52 -5.15 43.16
N VAL A 95 12.33 -6.12 42.26
CA VAL A 95 11.25 -7.12 42.33
C VAL A 95 11.18 -7.89 43.67
N ASP A 96 12.30 -7.98 44.39
CA ASP A 96 12.42 -8.70 45.65
C ASP A 96 12.04 -7.86 46.91
N ASP A 97 11.65 -6.59 46.76
CA ASP A 97 11.30 -5.71 47.89
C ASP A 97 9.90 -5.95 48.48
N GLY A 98 9.11 -6.83 47.87
CA GLY A 98 7.76 -7.19 48.31
C GLY A 98 6.65 -6.24 47.81
N GLU A 99 6.98 -5.23 47.01
CA GLU A 99 6.00 -4.37 46.33
C GLU A 99 5.58 -4.93 44.96
N CYS A 100 4.55 -4.32 44.34
CA CYS A 100 4.10 -4.71 43.01
C CYS A 100 5.06 -4.15 41.95
N HIS A 101 5.71 -5.03 41.20
CA HIS A 101 6.63 -4.66 40.12
C HIS A 101 6.13 -5.15 38.76
N VAL A 102 6.65 -4.52 37.71
CA VAL A 102 6.35 -4.92 36.32
C VAL A 102 6.79 -6.37 36.10
N HIS A 103 5.86 -7.21 35.63
CA HIS A 103 6.14 -8.54 35.11
C HIS A 103 5.30 -8.75 33.86
N LYS A 104 5.91 -8.62 32.68
CA LYS A 104 5.20 -8.73 31.40
C LYS A 104 6.02 -9.50 30.39
N TRP A 105 5.43 -10.49 29.73
CA TRP A 105 6.12 -11.23 28.68
C TRP A 105 6.44 -10.35 27.49
N TRP A 106 7.65 -10.50 26.94
CA TRP A 106 8.16 -9.65 25.86
C TRP A 106 7.34 -9.76 24.58
N ASP A 107 6.91 -10.97 24.23
CA ASP A 107 6.08 -11.24 23.05
C ASP A 107 4.68 -10.63 23.18
N VAL A 108 4.07 -10.68 24.37
CA VAL A 108 2.79 -10.02 24.65
C VAL A 108 2.94 -8.50 24.53
N ALA A 109 3.98 -7.93 25.15
CA ALA A 109 4.25 -6.49 25.07
C ALA A 109 4.51 -6.03 23.62
N LEU A 110 5.27 -6.80 22.83
CA LEU A 110 5.56 -6.47 21.44
C LEU A 110 4.33 -6.61 20.54
N MET A 111 3.52 -7.65 20.75
CA MET A 111 2.27 -7.85 20.00
C MET A 111 1.27 -6.73 20.27
N GLU A 112 1.16 -6.27 21.53
CA GLU A 112 0.33 -5.11 21.86
C GLU A 112 0.85 -3.82 21.23
N GLU A 113 2.18 -3.61 21.22
CA GLU A 113 2.82 -2.47 20.58
C GLU A 113 2.59 -2.45 19.06
N MET A 114 2.70 -3.60 18.39
CA MET A 114 2.43 -3.74 16.97
C MET A 114 0.95 -3.50 16.66
N ARG A 115 0.04 -4.06 17.47
CA ARG A 115 -1.42 -3.85 17.34
C ARG A 115 -1.80 -2.36 17.47
N ALA A 116 -1.11 -1.61 18.32
CA ALA A 116 -1.32 -0.16 18.45
C ALA A 116 -0.76 0.63 17.25
N ARG A 117 0.28 0.13 16.58
CA ARG A 117 0.92 0.80 15.41
C ARG A 117 0.30 0.45 14.06
N ASP A 118 -0.40 -0.68 13.96
CA ASP A 118 -1.03 -1.15 12.70
C ASP A 118 -2.05 -0.17 12.12
N VAL A 119 -2.63 0.71 12.94
CA VAL A 119 -3.60 1.73 12.51
C VAL A 119 -2.95 2.84 11.66
N HIS A 120 -1.64 3.08 11.79
CA HIS A 120 -0.95 4.18 11.10
C HIS A 120 -0.31 3.79 9.75
N VAL A 121 -0.08 2.49 9.49
CA VAL A 121 0.52 2.02 8.23
C VAL A 121 -0.52 1.99 7.11
N LEU A 122 -1.77 1.61 7.42
CA LEU A 122 -2.88 1.57 6.45
C LEU A 122 -3.31 2.96 5.96
N GLN A 123 -3.41 3.94 6.86
CA GLN A 123 -3.78 5.31 6.49
C GLN A 123 -2.70 6.05 5.69
N LEU A 124 -1.44 5.65 5.86
CA LEU A 124 -0.32 6.23 5.13
C LEU A 124 -0.24 5.67 3.70
N ALA A 125 -0.50 4.36 3.52
CA ALA A 125 -0.59 3.75 2.20
C ALA A 125 -1.73 4.36 1.36
N GLU A 126 -2.94 4.49 1.95
CA GLU A 126 -4.09 5.07 1.26
C GLU A 126 -3.86 6.53 0.82
N LYS A 127 -3.16 7.32 1.64
CA LYS A 127 -2.80 8.71 1.28
C LYS A 127 -1.76 8.77 0.17
N VAL A 128 -0.77 7.87 0.18
CA VAL A 128 0.25 7.80 -0.88
C VAL A 128 -0.37 7.39 -2.20
N ASP A 129 -1.28 6.42 -2.21
CA ASP A 129 -1.97 5.97 -3.42
C ASP A 129 -2.89 7.06 -4.00
N ASN A 130 -3.65 7.76 -3.14
CA ASN A 130 -4.48 8.89 -3.57
C ASN A 130 -3.66 10.06 -4.14
N LEU A 131 -2.50 10.36 -3.53
CA LEU A 131 -1.57 11.37 -4.03
C LEU A 131 -1.00 10.98 -5.40
N CYS A 132 -0.63 9.70 -5.59
CA CYS A 132 -0.14 9.19 -6.86
C CYS A 132 -1.18 9.36 -7.98
N LEU A 133 -2.42 8.89 -7.75
CA LEU A 133 -3.51 9.01 -8.72
C LEU A 133 -3.79 10.47 -9.11
N SER A 134 -3.77 11.39 -8.13
CA SER A 134 -3.99 12.81 -8.39
C SER A 134 -2.86 13.46 -9.20
N SER A 135 -1.61 13.07 -8.92
CA SER A 135 -0.42 13.53 -9.64
C SER A 135 -0.43 13.00 -11.08
N ASP A 136 -0.74 11.72 -11.27
CA ASP A 136 -0.76 11.08 -12.58
C ASP A 136 -1.77 11.77 -13.50
N TYR A 137 -2.99 12.02 -13.02
CA TYR A 137 -4.02 12.77 -13.76
C TYR A 137 -3.56 14.19 -14.15
N GLU A 138 -2.95 14.93 -13.22
CA GLU A 138 -2.49 16.30 -13.49
C GLU A 138 -1.35 16.31 -14.53
N THR A 139 -0.47 15.31 -14.52
CA THR A 139 0.61 15.19 -15.50
C THR A 139 0.10 14.81 -16.89
N GLU A 140 -0.83 13.86 -16.99
CA GLU A 140 -1.45 13.47 -18.26
C GLU A 140 -2.20 14.64 -18.90
N GLU A 141 -2.96 15.42 -18.11
CA GLU A 141 -3.67 16.59 -18.63
C GLU A 141 -2.69 17.64 -19.20
N LYS A 142 -1.59 17.90 -18.48
CA LYS A 142 -0.56 18.84 -18.93
C LYS A 142 0.15 18.33 -20.20
N LEU A 143 0.39 17.03 -20.31
CA LEU A 143 0.98 16.42 -21.51
C LEU A 143 0.07 16.56 -22.72
N LEU A 144 -1.23 16.27 -22.59
CA LEU A 144 -2.19 16.43 -23.68
C LEU A 144 -2.31 17.88 -24.14
N ARG A 145 -2.31 18.84 -23.21
CA ARG A 145 -2.29 20.28 -23.54
C ARG A 145 -1.00 20.66 -24.27
N LEU A 146 0.15 20.16 -23.83
CA LEU A 146 1.43 20.43 -24.46
C LEU A 146 1.52 19.83 -25.87
N GLU A 147 1.08 18.58 -26.04
CA GLU A 147 1.03 17.90 -27.34
C GLU A 147 0.17 18.68 -28.33
N LYS A 148 -1.00 19.16 -27.90
CA LYS A 148 -1.86 20.00 -28.74
C LYS A 148 -1.15 21.28 -29.19
N LEU A 149 -0.48 21.98 -28.27
CA LEU A 149 0.27 23.19 -28.60
C LEU A 149 1.44 22.91 -29.56
N VAL A 150 2.12 21.78 -29.41
CA VAL A 150 3.20 21.36 -30.32
C VAL A 150 2.64 21.06 -31.71
N CYS A 151 1.50 20.38 -31.81
CA CYS A 151 0.81 20.11 -33.07
C CYS A 151 0.37 21.39 -33.78
N ASP A 152 -0.24 22.32 -33.04
CA ASP A 152 -0.68 23.61 -33.58
C ASP A 152 0.54 24.44 -34.05
N LEU A 153 1.61 24.49 -33.27
CA LEU A 153 2.86 25.18 -33.64
C LEU A 153 3.53 24.55 -34.88
N ALA A 154 3.54 23.21 -34.98
CA ALA A 154 4.08 22.51 -36.14
C ALA A 154 3.26 22.81 -37.41
N LYS A 155 1.94 22.90 -37.28
CA LYS A 155 1.03 23.26 -38.37
C LYS A 155 1.23 24.71 -38.82
N ASP A 156 1.30 25.65 -37.89
CA ASP A 156 1.54 27.06 -38.20
C ASP A 156 2.92 27.28 -38.84
N LYS A 157 3.94 26.57 -38.35
CA LYS A 157 5.28 26.59 -38.94
C LYS A 157 5.30 26.07 -40.38
N SER A 158 4.58 24.99 -40.66
CA SER A 158 4.50 24.44 -42.03
C SER A 158 3.72 25.36 -42.97
N ASN A 159 2.62 25.96 -42.51
CA ASN A 159 1.88 26.97 -43.29
C ASN A 159 2.75 28.19 -43.62
N CYS A 160 3.51 28.70 -42.64
CA CYS A 160 4.42 29.82 -42.84
C CYS A 160 5.53 29.48 -43.84
N ARG A 161 6.14 28.30 -43.72
CA ARG A 161 7.17 27.82 -44.67
C ARG A 161 6.61 27.71 -46.09
N ASN A 162 5.46 27.07 -46.26
CA ASN A 162 4.84 26.89 -47.56
C ASN A 162 4.52 28.26 -48.21
N GLY A 163 3.96 29.20 -47.44
CA GLY A 163 3.69 30.56 -47.95
C GLY A 163 4.95 31.31 -48.40
N LEU A 164 6.05 31.17 -47.65
CA LEU A 164 7.34 31.77 -48.01
C LEU A 164 7.93 31.13 -49.28
N GLU A 165 7.85 29.80 -49.41
CA GLU A 165 8.29 29.09 -50.62
C GLU A 165 7.52 29.57 -51.86
N TYR A 166 6.19 29.74 -51.77
CA TYR A 166 5.38 30.30 -52.85
C TYR A 166 5.77 31.74 -53.20
N PHE A 167 6.01 32.59 -52.20
CA PHE A 167 6.41 33.99 -52.42
C PHE A 167 7.79 34.08 -53.11
N VAL A 168 8.77 33.31 -52.64
CA VAL A 168 10.10 33.25 -53.26
C VAL A 168 10.01 32.72 -54.69
N GLY A 169 9.23 31.66 -54.93
CA GLY A 169 9.01 31.12 -56.27
C GLY A 169 8.39 32.15 -57.23
N ALA A 170 7.38 32.90 -56.78
CA ALA A 170 6.76 33.96 -57.56
C ALA A 170 7.74 35.09 -57.88
N MET A 171 8.56 35.52 -56.93
CA MET A 171 9.58 36.56 -57.13
C MET A 171 10.64 36.12 -58.15
N VAL A 172 11.12 34.88 -58.08
CA VAL A 172 12.09 34.33 -59.06
C VAL A 172 11.47 34.28 -60.46
N LEU A 173 10.22 33.82 -60.58
CA LEU A 173 9.51 33.78 -61.86
C LEU A 173 9.38 35.17 -62.51
N LEU A 174 9.02 36.18 -61.72
CA LEU A 174 8.91 37.56 -62.19
C LEU A 174 10.25 38.10 -62.71
N ILE A 175 11.35 37.82 -62.00
CA ILE A 175 12.71 38.20 -62.43
C ILE A 175 13.07 37.55 -63.77
N VAL A 176 12.74 36.26 -63.95
CA VAL A 176 12.99 35.54 -65.21
C VAL A 176 12.20 36.17 -66.37
N ILE A 177 10.91 36.48 -66.17
CA ILE A 177 10.07 37.12 -67.19
C ILE A 177 10.63 38.49 -67.59
N LEU A 178 11.02 39.32 -66.61
CA LEU A 178 11.63 40.62 -66.88
C LEU A 178 12.95 40.47 -67.65
N GLY A 179 13.79 39.51 -67.30
CA GLY A 179 15.04 39.22 -68.01
C GLY A 179 14.80 38.83 -69.48
N ILE A 180 13.79 37.99 -69.73
CA ILE A 180 13.37 37.61 -71.09
C ILE A 180 12.91 38.87 -71.87
N VAL A 181 12.02 39.68 -71.30
CA VAL A 181 11.51 40.90 -71.96
C VAL A 181 12.63 41.88 -72.33
N VAL A 182 13.63 42.04 -71.45
CA VAL A 182 14.80 42.90 -71.73
C VAL A 182 15.70 42.31 -72.81
N MET A 183 15.83 40.98 -72.91
CA MET A 183 16.64 40.34 -73.96
C MET A 183 15.98 40.36 -75.34
N PHE A 184 14.66 40.43 -75.42
CA PHE A 184 13.90 40.48 -76.67
C PHE A 184 13.62 41.91 -77.18
N LYS A 185 14.20 42.94 -76.55
CA LYS A 185 14.00 44.36 -76.87
C LYS A 185 15.30 45.02 -77.30
#